data_AF-A0A7C6GKS7-F1
#
_entry.id   AF-A0A7C6GKS7-F1
#
_cell.length_a   1.000
_cell.length_b   1.000
_cell.length_c   1.000
_cell.angle_alpha   90.00
_cell.angle_beta   90.00
_cell.angle_gamma   90.00
#
_symmetry.space_group_name_H-M   'P 1'
#
loop_
_entity.id
_entity.type
_entity.pdbx_description
1 polymer ?
#
loop_
_entity_poly.entity_id
_entity_poly.type
_entity_poly.pdbx_seq_one_letter_code
_entity_poly.pdbx_strand_id
1 'polypeptide(L)'
;MNSTIIVIIIKLVIAGGLMFFLYKDARARDYSWFMWTFIPVLLIFTPELISTVFTAAIILLMYLMTRPKGELITCPHCGKKVHDVLAFCPHCRQSVKRECLRCHDTVEWEAERCPHCGSMNLTKF
;
A
#
# COMPACT_ATOMS: atom_id res chain seq x y z
N MET A 1 -9.78 28.90 -23.27
CA MET A 1 -9.51 28.53 -21.87
C MET A 1 -8.37 29.38 -21.36
N ASN A 2 -8.51 29.99 -20.17
CA ASN A 2 -7.44 30.84 -19.61
C ASN A 2 -6.22 29.98 -19.24
N SER A 3 -5.00 30.48 -19.50
CA SER A 3 -3.75 29.76 -19.19
C SER A 3 -3.68 29.32 -17.72
N THR A 4 -4.19 30.15 -16.80
CA THR A 4 -4.28 29.85 -15.37
C THR A 4 -5.20 28.68 -15.06
N ILE A 5 -6.34 28.57 -15.74
CA ILE A 5 -7.29 27.46 -15.57
C ILE A 5 -6.66 26.15 -16.03
N ILE A 6 -5.93 26.18 -17.15
CA ILE A 6 -5.21 25.01 -17.67
C ILE A 6 -4.20 24.50 -16.64
N VAL A 7 -3.40 25.41 -16.05
CA VAL A 7 -2.41 25.06 -15.02
C VAL A 7 -3.06 24.43 -13.79
N ILE A 8 -4.19 24.98 -13.33
CA ILE A 8 -4.92 24.43 -12.16
C ILE A 8 -5.43 23.01 -12.45
N ILE A 9 -6.00 22.77 -13.63
CA ILE A 9 -6.47 21.43 -14.02
C ILE A 9 -5.30 20.44 -14.03
N ILE A 10 -4.16 20.82 -14.60
CA ILE A 10 -2.96 19.96 -14.63
C ILE A 10 -2.52 19.61 -13.21
N LYS A 11 -2.45 20.59 -12.29
CA LYS A 11 -2.08 20.36 -10.89
C LYS A 11 -3.05 19.39 -10.20
N LEU A 12 -4.35 19.52 -10.43
CA LEU A 12 -5.36 18.62 -9.86
C LEU A 12 -5.23 17.18 -10.39
N VAL A 13 -4.95 17.01 -11.68
CA VAL A 13 -4.75 15.69 -12.28
C VAL A 13 -3.49 15.03 -11.71
N ILE A 14 -2.38 15.77 -11.61
CA ILE A 14 -1.13 15.25 -11.03
C ILE A 14 -1.35 14.88 -9.55
N ALA A 15 -1.93 15.78 -8.76
CA ALA A 15 -2.20 15.52 -7.36
C ALA A 15 -3.15 14.32 -7.19
N GLY A 16 -4.26 14.27 -7.92
CA GLY A 16 -5.22 13.18 -7.89
C GLY A 16 -4.61 11.82 -8.25
N GLY A 17 -3.82 11.77 -9.33
CA GLY A 17 -3.10 10.57 -9.72
C GLY A 17 -2.11 10.09 -8.66
N LEU A 18 -1.34 11.01 -8.07
CA LEU A 18 -0.38 10.68 -7.01
C LEU A 18 -1.08 10.22 -5.73
N MET A 19 -2.16 10.91 -5.32
CA MET A 19 -2.98 10.50 -4.17
C MET A 19 -3.54 9.09 -4.34
N PHE A 20 -4.11 8.78 -5.50
CA PHE A 20 -4.66 7.45 -5.79
C PHE A 20 -3.58 6.36 -5.77
N PHE A 21 -2.42 6.63 -6.38
CA PHE A 21 -1.29 5.70 -6.37
C PHE A 21 -0.78 5.44 -4.95
N LEU A 22 -0.51 6.50 -4.18
CA LEU A 22 -0.01 6.40 -2.82
C LEU A 22 -1.03 5.71 -1.91
N TYR A 23 -2.32 6.03 -2.02
CA TYR A 23 -3.37 5.33 -1.27
C TYR A 23 -3.34 3.83 -1.54
N LYS A 24 -3.33 3.43 -2.82
CA LYS A 24 -3.40 2.01 -3.19
C LYS A 24 -2.18 1.23 -2.70
N ASP A 25 -0.97 1.76 -2.88
CA ASP A 25 0.26 1.09 -2.44
C ASP A 25 0.40 1.12 -0.90
N ALA A 26 0.17 2.28 -0.27
CA ALA A 26 0.32 2.42 1.18
C ALA A 26 -0.72 1.59 1.94
N ARG A 27 -1.96 1.52 1.44
CA ARG A 27 -3.01 0.70 2.06
C ARG A 27 -2.72 -0.80 1.92
N ALA A 28 -2.14 -1.24 0.80
CA ALA A 28 -1.71 -2.63 0.64
C ALA A 28 -0.58 -3.02 1.61
N ARG A 29 0.23 -2.04 2.03
CA ARG A 29 1.35 -2.20 2.96
C ARG A 29 1.03 -1.87 4.42
N ASP A 30 -0.21 -1.48 4.71
CA ASP A 30 -0.66 -0.90 5.98
C ASP A 30 0.29 0.19 6.54
N TYR A 31 0.92 0.95 5.64
CA TYR A 31 1.95 1.93 5.98
C TYR A 31 1.37 3.33 6.02
N SER A 32 1.10 3.86 7.23
CA SER A 32 0.62 5.24 7.50
C SER A 32 -0.20 5.89 6.37
N TRP A 33 -1.15 5.13 5.81
CA TRP A 33 -1.71 5.39 4.48
C TRP A 33 -2.39 6.74 4.39
N PHE A 34 -3.00 7.18 5.49
CA PHE A 34 -3.69 8.47 5.60
C PHE A 34 -2.73 9.64 5.33
N MET A 35 -1.56 9.63 5.96
CA MET A 35 -0.54 10.67 5.80
C MET A 35 -0.13 10.79 4.33
N TRP A 36 0.30 9.67 3.72
CA TRP A 36 0.80 9.67 2.34
C TRP A 36 -0.27 9.95 1.29
N THR A 37 -1.54 9.63 1.58
CA THR A 37 -2.65 9.95 0.67
C THR A 37 -2.96 11.44 0.61
N PHE A 38 -2.84 12.17 1.72
CA PHE A 38 -3.21 13.59 1.77
C PHE A 38 -2.04 14.55 1.57
N ILE A 39 -0.79 14.12 1.78
CA ILE A 39 0.41 14.95 1.51
C ILE A 39 0.40 15.58 0.10
N PRO A 40 0.01 14.88 -0.99
CA PRO A 40 0.02 15.46 -2.33
C PRO A 40 -0.95 16.64 -2.54
N VAL A 41 -1.88 16.92 -1.61
CA VAL A 41 -2.73 18.12 -1.68
C VAL A 41 -1.87 19.41 -1.68
N LEU A 42 -0.68 19.37 -1.09
CA LEU A 42 0.28 20.48 -1.09
C LEU A 42 0.71 20.92 -2.50
N LEU A 43 0.63 20.03 -3.50
CA LEU A 43 0.96 20.37 -4.90
C LEU A 43 0.08 21.49 -5.46
N ILE A 44 -1.17 21.60 -4.99
CA ILE A 44 -2.14 22.59 -5.47
C ILE A 44 -1.70 24.01 -5.08
N PHE A 45 -1.01 24.16 -3.95
CA PHE A 45 -0.57 25.45 -3.40
C PHE A 45 0.80 25.90 -3.93
N THR A 46 1.47 25.09 -4.75
CA THR A 46 2.74 25.50 -5.36
C THR A 46 2.52 26.57 -6.44
N PRO A 47 3.37 27.60 -6.55
CA PRO A 47 3.16 28.70 -7.49
C PRO A 47 3.35 28.26 -8.95
N GLU A 48 4.50 27.67 -9.26
CA GLU A 48 4.92 27.30 -10.61
C GLU A 48 4.70 25.82 -10.92
N LEU A 49 4.55 25.46 -12.20
CA LEU A 49 4.38 24.06 -12.62
C LEU A 49 5.65 23.23 -12.37
N ILE A 50 6.83 23.84 -12.57
CA ILE A 50 8.13 23.18 -12.34
C ILE A 50 8.28 22.78 -10.88
N SER A 51 7.89 23.66 -9.94
CA SER A 51 7.95 23.33 -8.52
C SER A 51 6.92 22.27 -8.14
N THR A 52 5.73 22.25 -8.75
CA THR A 52 4.77 21.14 -8.58
C THR A 52 5.40 19.79 -8.91
N VAL A 53 6.05 19.68 -10.07
CA VAL A 53 6.68 18.42 -10.51
C VAL A 53 7.84 18.04 -9.59
N PHE A 54 8.67 19.00 -9.21
CA PHE A 54 9.79 18.76 -8.29
C PHE A 54 9.32 18.28 -6.90
N THR A 55 8.31 18.94 -6.33
CA THR A 55 7.71 18.53 -5.05
C THR A 55 7.03 17.17 -5.15
N ALA A 56 6.33 16.88 -6.25
CA ALA A 56 5.74 15.56 -6.50
C ALA A 56 6.82 14.45 -6.53
N ALA A 57 7.93 14.71 -7.22
CA ALA A 57 9.05 13.79 -7.28
C ALA A 57 9.70 13.57 -5.91
N ILE A 58 9.87 14.63 -5.11
CA ILE A 58 10.38 14.52 -3.74
C ILE A 58 9.44 13.68 -2.87
N ILE A 59 8.14 13.96 -2.89
CA ILE A 59 7.14 13.18 -2.10
C ILE A 59 7.19 11.71 -2.49
N LEU A 60 7.21 11.42 -3.79
CA LEU A 60 7.30 10.06 -4.30
C LEU A 60 8.61 9.39 -3.86
N LEU A 61 9.75 10.08 -3.98
CA LEU A 61 11.04 9.54 -3.57
C LEU A 61 11.09 9.26 -2.07
N MET A 62 10.63 10.20 -1.24
CA MET A 62 10.54 10.00 0.21
C MET A 62 9.66 8.79 0.54
N TYR A 63 8.48 8.68 -0.07
CA TYR A 63 7.59 7.54 0.10
C TYR A 63 8.27 6.20 -0.26
N LEU A 64 8.92 6.13 -1.41
CA LEU A 64 9.58 4.91 -1.88
C LEU A 64 10.74 4.48 -0.98
N MET A 65 11.42 5.45 -0.35
CA MET A 65 12.53 5.18 0.59
C MET A 65 12.03 4.71 1.95
N THR A 66 10.93 5.26 2.46
CA THR A 66 10.43 5.00 3.82
C THR A 66 9.41 3.87 3.90
N ARG A 67 8.71 3.54 2.80
CA ARG A 67 7.74 2.44 2.79
C ARG A 67 8.41 1.09 3.12
N PRO A 68 7.71 0.19 3.81
CA PRO A 68 8.22 -1.16 4.05
C PRO A 68 8.45 -1.88 2.73
N LYS A 69 9.63 -2.49 2.60
CA LYS A 69 10.04 -3.28 1.45
C LYS A 69 9.60 -4.73 1.64
N GLY A 70 9.23 -5.37 0.54
CA GLY A 70 8.72 -6.74 0.56
C GLY A 70 7.72 -6.97 -0.57
N GLU A 71 7.38 -8.23 -0.75
CA GLU A 71 6.47 -8.67 -1.78
C GLU A 71 5.01 -8.42 -1.40
N LEU A 72 4.20 -8.20 -2.43
CA LEU A 72 2.76 -8.05 -2.28
C LEU A 72 2.10 -9.34 -2.77
N ILE A 73 1.53 -10.09 -1.85
CA ILE A 73 0.73 -11.29 -2.13
C ILE A 73 -0.73 -10.90 -2.40
N THR A 74 -1.47 -11.80 -3.03
CA THR A 74 -2.90 -11.60 -3.28
C THR A 74 -3.70 -12.17 -2.12
N CYS A 75 -4.58 -11.37 -1.52
CA CYS A 75 -5.46 -11.84 -0.46
C CYS A 75 -6.41 -12.93 -1.00
N PRO A 76 -6.47 -14.13 -0.38
CA PRO A 76 -7.30 -15.24 -0.85
C PRO A 76 -8.80 -14.97 -0.72
N HIS A 77 -9.18 -14.00 0.12
CA HIS A 77 -10.58 -13.69 0.37
C HIS A 77 -11.13 -12.55 -0.50
N CYS A 78 -10.37 -11.47 -0.67
CA CYS A 78 -10.84 -10.27 -1.39
C CYS A 78 -10.09 -9.96 -2.69
N GLY A 79 -9.03 -10.72 -3.02
CA GLY A 79 -8.24 -10.54 -4.24
C GLY A 79 -7.39 -9.27 -4.30
N LYS A 80 -7.36 -8.45 -3.24
CA LYS A 80 -6.51 -7.25 -3.18
C LYS A 80 -5.08 -7.61 -2.79
N LYS A 81 -4.13 -6.79 -3.24
CA LYS A 81 -2.71 -6.92 -2.88
C LYS A 81 -2.50 -6.55 -1.41
N VAL A 82 -1.71 -7.35 -0.71
CA VAL A 82 -1.38 -7.19 0.72
C VAL A 82 0.10 -7.52 0.90
N HIS A 83 0.78 -6.79 1.79
CA HIS A 83 2.16 -7.10 2.15
C HIS A 83 2.26 -8.46 2.82
N ASP A 84 3.20 -9.28 2.34
CA ASP A 84 3.45 -10.64 2.83
C ASP A 84 3.68 -10.76 4.34
N VAL A 85 4.20 -9.73 5.01
CA VAL A 85 4.44 -9.73 6.47
C VAL A 85 3.13 -9.67 7.27
N LEU A 86 2.06 -9.13 6.71
CA LEU A 86 0.80 -8.93 7.43
C LEU A 86 0.10 -10.25 7.73
N ALA A 87 -0.43 -10.39 8.95
CA ALA A 87 -1.26 -11.52 9.34
C ALA A 87 -2.73 -11.36 8.92
N PHE A 88 -3.20 -10.10 8.82
CA PHE A 88 -4.58 -9.75 8.47
C PHE A 88 -4.61 -8.80 7.26
N CYS A 89 -5.61 -8.96 6.41
CA CYS A 89 -5.79 -8.07 5.26
C CYS A 89 -6.30 -6.69 5.71
N PRO A 90 -5.64 -5.57 5.34
CA PRO A 90 -6.11 -4.22 5.68
C PRO A 90 -7.40 -3.82 4.95
N HIS A 91 -7.85 -4.61 3.97
CA HIS A 91 -9.07 -4.35 3.20
C HIS A 91 -10.30 -5.12 3.71
N CYS A 92 -10.21 -6.44 3.86
CA CYS A 92 -11.33 -7.27 4.32
C CYS A 92 -11.25 -7.69 5.79
N ARG A 93 -10.12 -7.44 6.46
CA ARG A 93 -9.86 -7.78 7.88
C ARG A 93 -9.80 -9.28 8.19
N GLN A 94 -9.88 -10.15 7.19
CA GLN A 94 -9.67 -11.59 7.37
C GLN A 94 -8.18 -11.92 7.46
N SER A 95 -7.86 -13.06 8.09
CA SER A 95 -6.51 -13.58 8.17
C SER A 95 -6.01 -14.00 6.78
N VAL A 96 -4.79 -13.59 6.46
CA VAL A 96 -4.08 -13.94 5.22
C VAL A 96 -2.97 -14.95 5.47
N LYS A 97 -2.72 -15.31 6.74
CA LYS A 97 -1.82 -16.36 7.17
C LYS A 97 -2.53 -17.31 8.12
N ARG A 98 -2.06 -18.54 8.18
CA ARG A 98 -2.48 -19.53 9.16
C ARG A 98 -1.43 -19.64 10.26
N GLU A 99 -1.83 -20.13 11.42
CA GLU A 99 -0.90 -20.52 12.47
C GLU A 99 -0.85 -22.04 12.57
N CYS A 100 0.33 -22.59 12.87
CA CYS A 100 0.47 -23.99 13.15
C CYS A 100 0.11 -24.28 14.61
N LEU A 101 -0.89 -25.12 14.87
CA LEU A 101 -1.34 -25.48 16.24
C LEU A 101 -0.36 -26.40 16.99
N ARG A 102 0.77 -26.78 16.38
CA ARG A 102 1.83 -27.58 17.01
C ARG A 102 3.04 -26.75 17.43
N CYS A 103 3.51 -25.83 16.58
CA CYS A 103 4.70 -25.01 16.84
C CYS A 103 4.43 -23.50 16.91
N HIS A 104 3.17 -23.08 16.72
CA HIS A 104 2.72 -21.68 16.73
C HIS A 104 3.43 -20.76 15.73
N ASP A 105 4.01 -21.34 14.69
CA ASP A 105 4.65 -20.57 13.62
C ASP A 105 3.60 -20.09 12.60
N THR A 106 3.89 -18.96 11.96
CA THR A 106 3.05 -18.40 10.90
C THR A 106 3.32 -19.10 9.58
N VAL A 107 2.26 -19.53 8.91
CA VAL A 107 2.33 -20.29 7.67
C VAL A 107 1.53 -19.56 6.59
N GLU A 108 2.02 -19.62 5.35
CA GLU A 108 1.29 -19.14 4.17
C GLU A 108 -0.09 -19.81 4.05
N TRP A 109 -1.04 -19.10 3.45
CA TRP A 109 -2.42 -19.56 3.39
C TRP A 109 -2.60 -20.81 2.52
N GLU A 110 -1.82 -20.91 1.44
CA GLU A 110 -1.84 -21.99 0.47
C GLU A 110 -1.05 -23.22 0.93
N ALA A 111 -0.27 -23.13 2.00
CA ALA A 111 0.53 -24.25 2.47
C ALA A 111 -0.34 -25.34 3.11
N GLU A 112 -0.13 -26.58 2.68
CA GLU A 112 -0.80 -27.76 3.25
C GLU A 112 -0.13 -28.25 4.55
N ARG A 113 1.16 -27.92 4.73
CA ARG A 113 1.99 -28.40 5.83
C ARG A 113 2.89 -27.28 6.33
N CYS A 114 3.08 -27.21 7.66
CA CYS A 114 4.00 -26.26 8.27
C CYS A 114 5.46 -26.52 7.80
N PRO A 115 6.17 -25.53 7.23
CA PRO A 115 7.54 -25.69 6.76
C PRO A 115 8.54 -25.92 7.90
N HIS A 116 8.21 -25.46 9.12
CA HIS A 116 9.09 -25.58 10.28
C HIS A 116 8.98 -26.95 10.97
N CYS A 117 7.77 -27.43 11.28
CA CYS A 117 7.58 -28.66 12.06
C CYS A 117 6.98 -29.85 11.26
N GLY A 118 6.57 -29.64 10.02
CA GLY A 118 5.99 -30.68 9.18
C GLY A 118 4.57 -31.13 9.57
N SER A 119 3.90 -30.47 10.52
CA SER A 119 2.53 -30.83 10.88
C SER A 119 1.50 -30.25 9.90
N MET A 120 0.38 -30.96 9.72
CA MET A 120 -0.78 -30.51 8.93
C MET A 120 -1.85 -29.80 9.78
N ASN A 121 -1.60 -29.65 11.08
CA ASN A 121 -2.55 -29.06 12.01
C ASN A 121 -2.43 -27.53 11.97
N LEU A 122 -3.01 -26.94 10.92
CA LEU A 122 -3.06 -25.51 10.67
C LEU A 122 -4.45 -24.95 11.02
N THR A 123 -4.53 -23.71 11.48
CA THR A 123 -5.82 -23.06 11.71
C THR A 123 -6.64 -22.93 10.44
N LYS A 124 -7.95 -23.19 10.58
CA LYS A 124 -8.97 -23.01 9.55
C LYS A 124 -9.84 -21.84 10.00
N PHE A 125 -9.70 -20.70 9.34
CA PHE A 125 -10.54 -19.51 9.54
C PHE A 125 -11.57 -19.40 8.42
#